data_AF-A0A4Y1R5S7-F1
#
_entry.id   AF-A0A4Y1R5S7-F1
#
_cell.length_a   1.000
_cell.length_b   1.000
_cell.length_c   1.000
_cell.angle_alpha   90.00
_cell.angle_beta   90.00
_cell.angle_gamma   90.00
#
_symmetry.space_group_name_H-M   'P 1'
#
loop_
_entity.id
_entity.type
_entity.pdbx_description
1 polymer ?
#
loop_
_entity_poly.entity_id
_entity_poly.type
_entity_poly.pdbx_seq_one_letter_code
_entity_poly.pdbx_strand_id
1 'polypeptide(L)'
;MGIFSQLTAKILRRTDMFQLRHDIVQVLCKFEMIFPPAFFTSMMHVMVHLPEEALLAGPVNYHWMYPIERLLGELKKSVCNRAKPEGSIIEAWV
;
A
#
# COMPACT_ATOMS: atom_id res chain seq x y z
N MET A 1 -5.98 12.74 -11.14
CA MET A 1 -5.58 12.10 -9.86
C MET A 1 -4.81 10.83 -10.19
N GLY A 2 -3.67 10.58 -9.55
CA GLY A 2 -2.89 9.35 -9.77
C GLY A 2 -3.61 8.09 -9.26
N ILE A 3 -3.24 6.92 -9.79
CA ILE A 3 -3.86 5.61 -9.49
C ILE A 3 -3.96 5.35 -7.98
N PHE A 4 -2.86 5.52 -7.26
CA PHE A 4 -2.82 5.29 -5.81
C PHE A 4 -3.72 6.24 -5.02
N SER A 5 -3.88 7.48 -5.47
CA SER A 5 -4.79 8.44 -4.82
C SER A 5 -6.25 8.06 -4.95
N GLN A 6 -6.63 7.33 -6.01
CA GLN A 6 -8.00 6.86 -6.19
C GLN A 6 -8.26 5.60 -5.36
N LEU A 7 -7.28 4.70 -5.24
CA LEU A 7 -7.36 3.50 -4.39
C LEU A 7 -7.44 3.82 -2.91
N THR A 8 -6.75 4.87 -2.47
CA THR A 8 -6.74 5.30 -1.05
C THR A 8 -7.81 6.33 -0.72
N ALA A 9 -8.74 6.59 -1.65
CA ALA A 9 -9.81 7.54 -1.42
C ALA A 9 -10.73 7.10 -0.26
N LYS A 10 -11.20 8.08 0.51
CA LYS A 10 -12.13 7.84 1.63
C LYS A 10 -13.46 7.21 1.17
N ILE A 11 -13.87 7.51 -0.05
CA ILE A 11 -15.10 7.00 -0.68
C ILE A 11 -14.71 6.32 -1.98
N LEU A 12 -15.05 5.04 -2.12
CA LEU A 12 -14.83 4.28 -3.33
C LEU A 12 -16.13 4.18 -4.12
N ARG A 13 -16.13 4.75 -5.33
CA ARG A 13 -17.24 4.61 -6.27
C ARG A 13 -16.94 3.46 -7.22
N ARG A 14 -17.94 2.60 -7.43
CA ARG A 14 -17.80 1.42 -8.32
C ARG A 14 -17.39 1.81 -9.74
N THR A 15 -17.96 2.88 -10.27
CA THR A 15 -17.61 3.43 -11.60
C THR A 15 -16.14 3.81 -11.70
N ASP A 16 -15.62 4.47 -10.66
CA ASP A 16 -14.24 4.94 -10.62
C ASP A 16 -13.26 3.76 -10.56
N MET A 17 -13.61 2.71 -9.80
CA MET A 17 -12.76 1.50 -9.71
C MET A 17 -12.73 0.71 -11.03
N PHE A 18 -13.83 0.66 -11.77
CA PHE A 18 -13.83 0.06 -13.11
C PHE A 18 -12.98 0.86 -14.10
N GLN A 19 -13.09 2.18 -14.09
CA GLN A 19 -12.24 3.05 -14.90
C GLN A 19 -10.77 2.87 -14.53
N LEU A 20 -10.48 2.84 -13.23
CA LEU A 20 -9.14 2.68 -12.71
C LEU A 20 -8.51 1.34 -13.15
N ARG A 21 -9.27 0.25 -13.18
CA ARG A 21 -8.79 -1.04 -13.71
C ARG A 21 -8.36 -0.92 -15.17
N HIS A 22 -9.12 -0.20 -15.99
CA HIS A 22 -8.75 0.06 -17.39
C HIS A 22 -7.48 0.91 -17.49
N ASP A 23 -7.41 1.98 -16.70
CA ASP A 23 -6.28 2.91 -16.70
C ASP A 23 -4.97 2.22 -16.28
N ILE A 24 -5.01 1.33 -15.29
CA ILE A 24 -3.85 0.55 -14.82
C ILE A 24 -3.30 -0.34 -15.95
N VAL A 25 -4.18 -1.04 -16.68
CA VAL A 25 -3.77 -1.88 -17.81
C VAL A 25 -3.11 -1.03 -18.89
N GLN A 26 -3.68 0.12 -19.23
CA GLN A 26 -3.08 1.03 -20.21
C GLN A 26 -1.70 1.55 -19.78
N VAL A 27 -1.52 1.84 -18.49
CA VAL A 27 -0.22 2.26 -17.95
C VAL A 27 0.80 1.13 -18.01
N LEU A 28 0.40 -0.10 -17.65
CA LEU A 28 1.28 -1.28 -17.74
C LEU A 28 1.73 -1.54 -19.17
N CYS A 29 0.82 -1.52 -20.14
CA CYS A 29 1.19 -1.67 -21.56
C CYS A 29 2.18 -0.58 -22.02
N LYS A 30 1.99 0.67 -21.59
CA LYS A 30 2.95 1.75 -21.90
C LYS A 30 4.30 1.52 -21.25
N PHE A 31 4.31 1.00 -20.02
CA PHE A 31 5.56 0.65 -19.35
C PHE A 31 6.28 -0.50 -20.06
N GLU A 32 5.57 -1.49 -20.59
CA GLU A 32 6.18 -2.62 -21.31
C GLU A 32 6.92 -2.16 -22.57
N MET A 33 6.49 -1.06 -23.17
CA MET A 33 7.17 -0.44 -24.29
C MET A 33 8.45 0.32 -23.90
N ILE A 34 8.59 0.72 -22.63
CA ILE A 34 9.67 1.59 -22.14
C ILE A 34 10.72 0.80 -21.36
N PHE A 35 10.27 -0.13 -20.52
CA PHE A 35 11.11 -0.86 -19.58
C PHE A 35 11.42 -2.28 -20.07
N PRO A 36 12.60 -2.82 -19.72
CA PRO A 36 12.94 -4.20 -20.07
C PRO A 36 12.03 -5.20 -19.35
N PRO A 37 11.87 -6.44 -19.87
CA PRO A 37 11.05 -7.47 -19.24
C PRO A 37 11.37 -7.74 -17.77
N ALA A 38 12.63 -7.54 -17.35
CA ALA A 38 13.06 -7.69 -15.96
C ALA A 38 12.38 -6.72 -14.97
N PHE A 39 11.81 -5.62 -15.46
CA PHE A 39 11.02 -4.68 -14.65
C PHE A 39 9.65 -5.25 -14.26
N PHE A 40 9.08 -6.14 -15.09
CA PHE A 40 7.75 -6.72 -14.92
C PHE A 40 7.80 -7.93 -13.99
N THR A 41 8.03 -7.67 -12.71
CA THR A 41 7.89 -8.68 -11.66
C THR A 41 6.42 -8.97 -11.37
N SER A 42 6.15 -10.03 -10.60
CA SER A 42 4.80 -10.35 -10.10
C SER A 42 4.16 -9.17 -9.38
N MET A 43 4.95 -8.35 -8.67
CA MET A 43 4.47 -7.15 -7.95
C MET A 43 3.84 -6.10 -8.89
N MET A 44 4.33 -5.97 -10.12
CA MET A 44 3.73 -5.03 -11.08
C MET A 44 2.34 -5.48 -11.54
N HIS A 45 2.12 -6.80 -11.61
CA HIS A 45 0.84 -7.37 -12.00
C HIS A 45 -0.20 -7.31 -10.88
N VAL A 46 0.22 -7.30 -9.61
CA VAL A 46 -0.68 -7.11 -8.45
C VAL A 46 -1.50 -5.83 -8.60
N MET A 47 -0.95 -4.79 -9.22
CA MET A 47 -1.66 -3.52 -9.42
C MET A 47 -2.99 -3.68 -10.19
N VAL A 48 -3.09 -4.66 -11.09
CA VAL A 48 -4.32 -4.92 -11.87
C VAL A 48 -5.47 -5.39 -10.98
N HIS A 49 -5.17 -6.05 -9.87
CA HIS A 49 -6.15 -6.60 -8.94
C HIS A 49 -6.59 -5.59 -7.86
N LEU A 50 -5.79 -4.56 -7.60
CA LEU A 50 -6.06 -3.57 -6.54
C LEU A 50 -7.45 -2.90 -6.61
N PRO A 51 -7.99 -2.51 -7.79
CA PRO A 51 -9.33 -1.92 -7.83
C PRO A 51 -10.44 -2.90 -7.43
N GLU A 52 -10.26 -4.18 -7.75
CA GLU A 52 -11.23 -5.23 -7.42
C GLU A 52 -11.15 -5.61 -5.94
N GLU A 53 -9.94 -5.70 -5.40
CA GLU A 53 -9.71 -5.84 -3.96
C GLU A 53 -10.30 -4.65 -3.17
N ALA A 54 -10.13 -3.41 -3.66
CA ALA A 54 -10.70 -2.23 -3.02
C ALA A 54 -12.23 -2.24 -3.02
N LEU A 55 -12.87 -2.81 -4.04
CA LEU A 55 -14.33 -2.98 -4.07
C LEU A 55 -14.82 -4.04 -3.08
N LEU A 56 -14.03 -5.09 -2.85
CA LEU A 56 -14.38 -6.20 -1.95
C LEU A 56 -14.10 -5.85 -0.49
N ALA A 57 -12.91 -5.31 -0.20
CA ALA A 57 -12.46 -4.97 1.14
C ALA A 57 -13.00 -3.60 1.60
N GLY A 58 -13.34 -2.71 0.67
CA GLY A 58 -13.72 -1.33 0.97
C GLY A 58 -12.50 -0.40 1.08
N PRO A 59 -12.67 0.82 1.64
CA PRO A 59 -11.61 1.83 1.68
C PRO A 59 -10.34 1.35 2.37
N VAL A 60 -9.20 1.59 1.71
CA VAL A 60 -7.85 1.16 2.13
C VAL A 60 -7.50 1.48 3.59
N ASN A 61 -8.06 2.57 4.14
CA ASN A 61 -7.74 3.07 5.49
C ASN A 61 -7.93 2.02 6.61
N TYR A 62 -8.78 1.02 6.41
CA TYR A 62 -9.02 -0.04 7.41
C TYR A 62 -8.19 -1.31 7.20
N HIS A 63 -7.45 -1.42 6.09
CA HIS A 63 -6.83 -2.68 5.64
C HIS A 63 -5.33 -2.56 5.31
N TRP A 64 -4.77 -1.34 5.36
CA TRP A 64 -3.33 -1.15 5.12
C TRP A 64 -2.50 -1.47 6.36
N MET A 65 -1.45 -2.28 6.17
CA MET A 65 -0.43 -2.52 7.19
C MET A 65 0.50 -1.32 7.40
N TYR A 66 0.66 -0.45 6.39
CA TYR A 66 1.65 0.63 6.41
C TYR A 66 1.58 1.55 7.64
N PRO A 67 0.40 2.01 8.13
CA PRO A 67 0.33 2.80 9.36
C PRO A 67 0.84 2.05 10.60
N ILE A 68 0.55 0.74 10.68
CA ILE A 68 1.00 -0.14 11.78
C ILE A 68 2.52 -0.33 11.69
N GLU A 69 3.03 -0.68 10.52
CA GLU A 69 4.46 -0.86 10.29
C GLU A 69 5.25 0.41 10.57
N ARG A 70 4.72 1.57 10.18
CA ARG A 70 5.32 2.87 10.48
C ARG A 70 5.35 3.14 11.98
N LEU A 71 4.26 2.89 12.71
CA LEU A 71 4.22 3.02 14.15
C LEU A 71 5.26 2.10 14.82
N LEU A 72 5.29 0.82 14.44
CA LEU A 72 6.27 -0.15 14.95
C LEU A 72 7.71 0.29 14.66
N GLY A 73 7.96 0.87 13.48
CA GLY A 73 9.25 1.44 13.11
C GLY A 73 9.69 2.57 14.03
N GLU A 74 8.77 3.49 14.39
CA GLU A 74 9.06 4.56 15.35
C GLU A 74 9.29 4.01 16.76
N LEU A 75 8.44 3.09 17.24
CA LEU A 75 8.61 2.42 18.54
C LEU A 75 9.94 1.67 18.65
N LYS A 76 10.42 1.10 17.54
CA LYS A 76 11.72 0.43 17.53
C LYS A 76 12.89 1.38 17.79
N LYS A 77 12.76 2.67 17.46
CA LYS A 77 13.79 3.68 17.74
C LYS A 77 13.88 4.03 19.23
N SER A 78 12.81 3.86 20.00
CA SER A 78 12.81 4.10 21.45
C SER A 78 13.37 2.92 22.26
N VAL A 79 13.86 1.86 21.61
CA VAL A 79 14.49 0.71 22.29
C VAL A 79 15.93 1.07 22.68
N CYS A 80 16.12 1.46 23.95
CA CYS A 80 17.41 1.67 24.59
C CYS A 80 17.99 0.37 25.15
N ASN A 81 17.15 -0.54 25.65
CA ASN A 81 17.56 -1.86 26.15
C ASN A 81 17.08 -2.98 25.21
N ARG A 82 18.00 -3.49 24.39
CA ARG A 82 17.71 -4.57 23.42
C ARG A 82 17.48 -5.94 24.07
N ALA A 83 17.88 -6.14 25.33
CA ALA A 83 17.59 -7.39 26.06
C ALA A 83 16.14 -7.46 26.53
N LYS A 84 15.46 -6.32 26.64
CA LYS A 84 14.04 -6.20 27.03
C LYS A 84 13.34 -5.12 26.18
N PRO A 85 13.13 -5.36 24.88
CA PRO A 85 12.66 -4.33 23.96
C PRO A 85 11.28 -3.77 24.32
N GLU A 86 10.33 -4.61 24.74
CA GLU A 86 8.98 -4.16 25.14
C GLU A 86 9.04 -3.28 26.39
N GLY A 87 9.80 -3.70 27.41
CA GLY A 87 10.01 -2.92 28.64
C GLY A 87 10.73 -1.60 28.36
N SER A 88 11.72 -1.61 27.47
CA SER A 88 12.44 -0.40 27.07
C SER A 88 11.55 0.60 26.33
N ILE A 89 10.60 0.12 25.53
CA ILE A 89 9.63 1.00 24.88
C ILE A 89 8.73 1.60 25.96
N ILE A 90 8.14 0.79 26.85
CA ILE A 90 7.25 1.29 27.91
C ILE A 90 7.95 2.35 28.79
N GLU A 91 9.21 2.12 29.16
CA GLU A 91 10.01 3.08 29.94
C GLU A 91 10.28 4.40 29.21
N ALA A 92 10.40 4.40 27.88
CA ALA A 92 10.59 5.61 27.09
C ALA A 92 9.29 6.43 26.88
N TRP A 93 8.13 5.83 27.19
CA TRP A 93 6.82 6.47 27.07
C TRP A 93 6.34 7.15 28.36
N VAL A 94 6.96 6.84 29.51
CA VAL A 94 6.70 7.45 30.84
C VAL A 94 7.67 8.61 31.05
#